data_AF-A0A3M1JCT1-F1
#
_entry.id   AF-A0A3M1JCT1-F1
#
_cell.length_a   1.000
_cell.length_b   1.000
_cell.length_c   1.000
_cell.angle_alpha   90.00
_cell.angle_beta   90.00
_cell.angle_gamma   90.00
#
_symmetry.space_group_name_H-M   'P 1'
#
loop_
_entity.id
_entity.type
_entity.pdbx_description
1 polymer ?
#
loop_
_entity_poly.entity_id
_entity_poly.type
_entity_poly.pdbx_seq_one_letter_code
_entity_poly.pdbx_strand_id
1 'polypeptide(L)'
;GWFGRLLTEQDDAGRKGMINLKYRGTLPLVEAVRLLALKHAIPETSTLARLKGLRACDAIDDDQYDYLTGGLNHITRLLLRQQLTDFRSEEAKVTNFVPKASLSAREREYLVVCFRAIRDLRGRLESEFATEF
;
A
#
# COMPACT_ATOMS: atom_id res chain seq x y z
N GLY A 1 -11.36 19.70 5.29
CA GLY A 1 -9.97 19.47 5.73
C GLY A 1 -9.38 18.27 5.02
N TRP A 2 -8.06 18.25 4.84
CA TRP A 2 -7.25 17.25 4.11
C TRP A 2 -7.11 15.90 4.89
N PHE A 3 -8.08 15.57 5.75
CA PHE A 3 -8.03 14.47 6.72
C PHE A 3 -8.89 13.29 6.25
N GLY A 4 -8.27 12.31 5.57
CA GLY A 4 -8.89 10.99 5.39
C GLY A 4 -9.74 10.79 4.13
N ARG A 5 -9.71 11.71 3.17
CA ARG A 5 -10.27 11.40 1.85
C ARG A 5 -9.29 10.52 1.08
N LEU A 6 -9.71 9.27 0.81
CA LEU A 6 -9.11 8.46 -0.24
C LEU A 6 -9.03 9.34 -1.49
N LEU A 7 -7.80 9.66 -1.91
CA LEU A 7 -7.54 10.49 -3.06
C LEU A 7 -7.95 9.69 -4.29
N THR A 8 -9.12 10.04 -4.83
CA THR A 8 -9.59 9.55 -6.12
C THR A 8 -8.93 10.38 -7.20
N GLU A 9 -8.38 9.75 -8.22
CA GLU A 9 -7.83 10.50 -9.36
C GLU A 9 -8.98 11.20 -10.09
N GLN A 10 -8.84 12.52 -10.31
CA GLN A 10 -9.47 13.18 -11.45
C GLN A 10 -8.38 13.20 -12.51
N ASP A 11 -8.41 12.20 -13.37
CA ASP A 11 -7.60 12.12 -14.58
C ASP A 11 -8.53 12.54 -15.74
N ASP A 12 -7.96 13.26 -16.71
CA ASP A 12 -8.59 13.72 -17.97
C ASP A 12 -9.29 12.60 -18.77
N ALA A 13 -9.09 11.33 -18.39
CA ALA A 13 -9.79 10.13 -18.86
C ALA A 13 -11.11 9.80 -18.12
N GLY A 14 -11.63 10.68 -17.25
CA GLY A 14 -13.00 10.58 -16.72
C GLY A 14 -13.23 9.57 -15.58
N ARG A 15 -12.18 9.05 -14.94
CA ARG A 15 -12.28 8.01 -13.89
C ARG A 15 -12.60 8.55 -12.49
N LYS A 16 -13.64 9.38 -12.38
CA LYS A 16 -14.09 9.94 -11.10
C LYS A 16 -14.50 8.82 -10.12
N GLY A 17 -13.97 8.84 -8.91
CA GLY A 17 -14.36 7.89 -7.85
C GLY A 17 -13.57 6.57 -7.83
N MET A 18 -12.57 6.42 -8.70
CA MET A 18 -11.66 5.26 -8.71
C MET A 18 -10.41 5.53 -7.86
N ILE A 19 -9.81 4.46 -7.34
CA ILE A 19 -8.57 4.52 -6.54
C ILE A 19 -7.56 3.55 -7.16
N ASN A 20 -6.38 4.04 -7.57
CA ASN A 20 -5.29 3.20 -8.05
C ASN A 20 -4.56 2.54 -6.87
N LEU A 21 -5.00 1.36 -6.44
CA LEU A 21 -4.50 0.70 -5.23
C LEU A 21 -3.04 0.23 -5.35
N LYS A 22 -2.58 -0.09 -6.57
CA LYS A 22 -1.17 -0.43 -6.80
C LYS A 22 -0.30 0.80 -6.59
N TYR A 23 -0.60 1.90 -7.28
CA TYR A 23 0.21 3.11 -7.23
C TYR A 23 0.17 3.78 -5.86
N ARG A 24 -0.98 3.79 -5.19
CA ARG A 24 -1.16 4.45 -3.89
C ARG A 24 -0.83 3.57 -2.68
N GLY A 25 -0.71 2.26 -2.89
CA GLY A 25 -0.64 1.27 -1.81
C GLY A 25 0.51 0.30 -1.98
N THR A 26 0.33 -0.76 -2.76
CA THR A 26 1.29 -1.87 -2.79
C THR A 26 2.67 -1.46 -3.32
N LEU A 27 2.75 -0.62 -4.35
CA LEU A 27 4.01 -0.14 -4.89
C LEU A 27 4.84 0.64 -3.85
N PRO A 28 4.34 1.75 -3.26
CA PRO A 28 5.11 2.51 -2.28
C PRO A 28 5.45 1.70 -1.03
N LEU A 29 4.60 0.76 -0.62
CA LEU A 29 4.90 -0.15 0.49
C LEU A 29 6.07 -1.09 0.16
N VAL A 30 6.03 -1.75 -1.00
CA VAL A 30 7.07 -2.70 -1.43
C VAL A 30 8.41 -1.99 -1.58
N GLU A 31 8.42 -0.78 -2.14
CA GLU A 31 9.63 0.03 -2.31
C GLU A 31 10.24 0.42 -0.96
N ALA A 32 9.42 0.96 -0.05
CA ALA A 32 9.86 1.36 1.28
C ALA A 32 10.43 0.18 2.09
N VAL A 33 9.72 -0.95 2.10
CA VAL A 33 10.16 -2.16 2.80
C VAL A 33 11.45 -2.72 2.17
N ARG A 34 11.57 -2.70 0.84
CA ARG A 34 12.79 -3.16 0.17
C ARG A 34 13.98 -2.28 0.53
N LEU A 35 13.80 -0.96 0.52
CA LEU A 35 14.87 -0.02 0.86
C LEU A 35 15.34 -0.21 2.31
N LEU A 36 14.40 -0.31 3.25
CA LEU A 36 14.74 -0.55 4.65
C LEU A 36 15.39 -1.92 4.86
N ALA A 37 14.91 -2.97 4.19
CA ALA A 37 15.51 -4.30 4.24
C ALA A 37 16.95 -4.30 3.72
N LEU A 38 17.25 -3.52 2.67
CA LEU A 38 18.62 -3.35 2.17
C LEU A 38 19.53 -2.68 3.21
N LYS A 39 19.06 -1.62 3.88
CA LYS A 39 19.80 -0.94 4.95
C LYS A 39 20.18 -1.88 6.09
N HIS A 40 19.29 -2.80 6.46
CA HIS A 40 19.52 -3.77 7.53
C HIS A 40 20.05 -5.12 7.05
N ALA A 41 20.53 -5.21 5.80
CA ALA A 41 21.10 -6.43 5.21
C ALA A 41 20.19 -7.68 5.31
N ILE A 42 18.86 -7.49 5.22
CA ILE A 42 17.89 -8.59 5.24
C ILE A 42 17.89 -9.30 3.87
N PRO A 43 18.26 -10.59 3.78
CA PRO A 43 18.42 -11.30 2.50
C PRO A 43 17.09 -11.72 1.85
N GLU A 44 15.98 -11.58 2.59
CA GLU A 44 14.66 -12.01 2.15
C GLU A 44 14.17 -11.24 0.91
N THR A 45 13.45 -11.94 0.03
CA THR A 45 13.00 -11.39 -1.26
C THR A 45 11.54 -10.96 -1.25
N SER A 46 10.68 -11.69 -0.53
CA SER A 46 9.27 -11.35 -0.39
C SER A 46 9.06 -10.20 0.60
N THR A 47 8.08 -9.33 0.35
CA THR A 47 7.78 -8.19 1.22
C THR A 47 7.41 -8.63 2.63
N LEU A 48 6.62 -9.72 2.77
CA LEU A 48 6.24 -10.24 4.09
C LEU A 48 7.43 -10.81 4.86
N ALA A 49 8.33 -11.54 4.19
CA ALA A 49 9.53 -12.05 4.84
C ALA A 49 10.51 -10.92 5.21
N ARG A 50 10.64 -9.88 4.37
CA ARG A 50 11.38 -8.66 4.73
C ARG A 50 10.82 -7.97 5.96
N LEU A 51 9.51 -7.76 6.03
CA LEU A 51 8.86 -7.18 7.21
C LEU A 51 9.13 -8.02 8.47
N LYS A 52 9.12 -9.35 8.36
CA LYS A 52 9.45 -10.24 9.49
C LYS A 52 10.91 -10.08 9.93
N GLY A 53 11.84 -10.01 8.98
CA GLY A 53 13.25 -9.77 9.27
C GLY A 53 13.49 -8.40 9.92
N LEU A 54 12.83 -7.36 9.41
CA LEU A 54 12.89 -6.01 9.95
C LEU A 54 12.36 -5.90 11.39
N ARG A 55 11.26 -6.61 11.69
CA ARG A 55 10.76 -6.72 13.07
C ARG A 55 11.76 -7.46 13.96
N ALA A 56 12.34 -8.55 13.47
CA ALA A 56 13.26 -9.38 14.25
C ALA A 56 14.59 -8.67 14.61
N CYS A 57 14.96 -7.62 13.89
CA CYS A 57 16.11 -6.77 14.21
C CYS A 57 15.73 -5.38 14.74
N ASP A 58 14.50 -5.21 15.23
CA ASP A 58 13.97 -3.99 15.84
C ASP A 58 14.01 -2.73 14.93
N ALA A 59 14.12 -2.92 13.60
CA ALA A 59 14.08 -1.83 12.62
C ALA A 59 12.67 -1.26 12.41
N ILE A 60 11.65 -2.05 12.78
CA ILE A 60 10.25 -1.66 12.93
C ILE A 60 9.69 -2.31 14.20
N ASP A 61 8.73 -1.65 14.85
CA ASP A 61 8.03 -2.20 16.01
C ASP A 61 6.87 -3.15 15.61
N ASP A 62 6.25 -3.75 16.63
CA ASP A 62 5.14 -4.69 16.47
C ASP A 62 3.91 -4.07 15.80
N ASP A 63 3.61 -2.81 16.11
CA ASP A 63 2.47 -2.09 15.55
C ASP A 63 2.70 -1.78 14.07
N GLN A 64 3.89 -1.27 13.73
CA GLN A 64 4.31 -1.05 12.34
C GLN A 64 4.27 -2.35 11.56
N TYR A 65 4.77 -3.46 12.12
CA TYR A 65 4.70 -4.76 11.49
C TYR A 65 3.25 -5.17 11.19
N ASP A 66 2.35 -5.06 12.17
CA ASP A 66 0.93 -5.42 11.99
C ASP A 66 0.25 -4.54 10.94
N TYR A 67 0.40 -3.22 11.01
CA TYR A 67 -0.20 -2.30 10.04
C TYR A 67 0.35 -2.47 8.62
N LEU A 68 1.64 -2.72 8.44
CA LEU A 68 2.26 -2.87 7.13
C LEU A 68 1.93 -4.23 6.50
N THR A 69 1.95 -5.32 7.28
CA THR A 69 1.58 -6.66 6.79
C THR A 69 0.07 -6.76 6.53
N GLY A 70 -0.75 -6.29 7.47
CA GLY A 70 -2.20 -6.20 7.33
C GLY A 70 -2.60 -5.30 6.16
N GLY A 71 -1.90 -4.18 5.98
CA GLY A 71 -2.10 -3.28 4.85
C GLY A 71 -1.76 -3.91 3.50
N LEU A 72 -0.63 -4.61 3.39
CA LEU A 72 -0.28 -5.35 2.17
C LEU A 72 -1.38 -6.36 1.81
N ASN A 73 -1.82 -7.16 2.79
CA ASN A 73 -2.84 -8.18 2.60
C ASN A 73 -4.19 -7.57 2.19
N HIS A 74 -4.62 -6.50 2.86
CA HIS A 74 -5.89 -5.83 2.59
C HIS A 74 -5.91 -5.20 1.20
N ILE A 75 -4.90 -4.41 0.85
CA ILE A 75 -4.81 -3.75 -0.45
C ILE A 75 -4.75 -4.79 -1.57
N THR A 76 -3.96 -5.86 -1.39
CA THR A 76 -3.84 -6.95 -2.36
C THR A 76 -5.18 -7.68 -2.55
N ARG A 77 -5.91 -7.96 -1.45
CA ARG A 77 -7.24 -8.56 -1.52
C ARG A 77 -8.24 -7.69 -2.29
N LEU A 78 -8.26 -6.39 -2.03
CA LEU A 78 -9.14 -5.45 -2.75
C LEU A 78 -8.81 -5.41 -4.24
N LEU A 79 -7.51 -5.37 -4.56
CA LEU A 79 -7.02 -5.38 -5.94
C LEU A 79 -7.45 -6.66 -6.67
N LEU A 80 -7.18 -7.82 -6.08
CA LEU A 80 -7.53 -9.12 -6.68
C LEU A 80 -9.04 -9.29 -6.84
N ARG A 81 -9.85 -8.84 -5.87
CA ARG A 81 -11.32 -8.86 -5.96
C ARG A 81 -11.82 -8.06 -7.17
N GLN A 82 -11.26 -6.88 -7.39
CA GLN A 82 -11.63 -6.06 -8.54
C GLN A 82 -11.13 -6.68 -9.84
N GLN A 83 -9.88 -7.13 -9.89
CA GLN A 83 -9.30 -7.74 -11.10
C GLN A 83 -10.03 -9.01 -11.53
N LEU A 84 -10.51 -9.81 -10.58
CA LEU A 84 -11.35 -10.98 -10.88
C LEU A 84 -12.73 -10.56 -11.43
N THR A 85 -13.28 -9.45 -10.95
CA THR A 85 -14.53 -8.88 -11.48
C THR A 85 -14.34 -8.41 -12.91
N ASP A 86 -13.27 -7.65 -13.17
CA ASP A 86 -12.92 -7.18 -14.52
C ASP A 86 -12.69 -8.36 -15.47
N PHE A 87 -11.91 -9.36 -15.05
CA PHE A 87 -11.59 -10.55 -15.84
C PHE A 87 -12.85 -11.33 -16.24
N ARG A 88 -13.85 -11.41 -15.37
CA ARG A 88 -15.12 -12.10 -15.63
C ARG A 88 -16.08 -11.31 -16.51
N SER A 89 -15.86 -10.01 -16.68
CA SER A 89 -16.77 -9.13 -17.42
C SER A 89 -16.62 -9.22 -18.94
N GLU A 90 -15.63 -9.99 -19.45
CA GLU A 90 -15.21 -10.15 -20.87
C GLU A 90 -14.85 -8.86 -21.64
N GLU A 91 -15.51 -7.74 -21.36
CA GLU A 91 -15.33 -6.42 -21.96
C GLU A 91 -14.38 -5.52 -21.17
N ALA A 92 -14.13 -5.82 -19.88
CA ALA A 92 -13.35 -4.97 -19.01
C ALA A 92 -11.85 -5.30 -19.04
N LYS A 93 -11.02 -4.29 -19.27
CA LYS A 93 -9.57 -4.41 -19.11
C LYS A 93 -9.24 -4.56 -17.62
N VAL A 94 -8.49 -5.61 -17.26
CA VAL A 94 -7.97 -5.77 -15.89
C VAL A 94 -7.01 -4.61 -15.58
N THR A 95 -7.32 -3.83 -14.54
CA THR A 95 -6.50 -2.67 -14.15
C THR A 95 -6.09 -2.71 -12.66
N ASN A 96 -5.47 -1.63 -12.18
CA ASN A 96 -5.17 -1.44 -10.75
C ASN A 96 -6.17 -0.50 -10.05
N PHE A 97 -7.24 -0.11 -10.73
CA PHE A 97 -8.21 0.84 -10.24
C PHE A 97 -9.37 0.12 -9.56
N VAL A 98 -9.68 0.52 -8.34
CA VAL A 98 -10.82 0.00 -7.58
C VAL A 98 -11.84 1.13 -7.38
N PRO A 99 -13.13 0.93 -7.73
CA PRO A 99 -14.18 1.89 -7.46
C PRO A 99 -14.34 2.09 -5.96
N LYS A 100 -14.28 3.34 -5.47
CA LYS A 100 -14.52 3.63 -4.05
C LYS A 100 -15.92 3.18 -3.58
N ALA A 101 -16.89 3.18 -4.50
CA ALA A 101 -18.26 2.76 -4.23
C ALA A 101 -18.40 1.24 -4.01
N SER A 102 -17.47 0.41 -4.52
CA SER A 102 -17.48 -1.04 -4.30
C SER A 102 -16.86 -1.46 -2.96
N LEU A 103 -16.34 -0.50 -2.19
CA LEU A 103 -15.74 -0.69 -0.88
C LEU A 103 -16.77 -0.40 0.22
N SER A 104 -16.87 -1.31 1.18
CA SER A 104 -17.58 -1.09 2.45
C SER A 104 -16.95 0.04 3.25
N ALA A 105 -17.69 0.59 4.22
CA ALA A 105 -17.17 1.63 5.12
C ALA A 105 -15.89 1.16 5.85
N ARG A 106 -15.92 -0.06 6.39
CA ARG A 106 -14.79 -0.68 7.09
C ARG A 106 -13.57 -0.85 6.18
N GLU A 107 -13.75 -1.31 4.94
CA GLU A 107 -12.64 -1.45 3.99
C GLU A 107 -12.00 -0.09 3.67
N ARG A 108 -12.82 0.97 3.55
CA ARG A 108 -12.32 2.34 3.30
C ARG A 108 -11.58 2.91 4.49
N GLU A 109 -12.12 2.75 5.70
CA GLU A 109 -11.48 3.19 6.94
C GLU A 109 -10.13 2.50 7.13
N TYR A 110 -10.09 1.18 6.97
CA TYR A 110 -8.84 0.44 7.09
C TYR A 110 -7.84 0.82 5.99
N LEU A 111 -8.31 1.07 4.76
CA LEU A 111 -7.43 1.54 3.67
C LEU A 111 -6.77 2.89 3.99
N VAL A 112 -7.49 3.82 4.65
CA VAL A 112 -6.91 5.10 5.12
C VAL A 112 -5.81 4.86 6.17
N VAL A 113 -6.03 3.93 7.09
CA VAL A 113 -5.02 3.55 8.09
C VAL A 113 -3.79 2.95 7.42
N CYS A 114 -3.98 2.04 6.45
CA CYS A 114 -2.89 1.44 5.69
C CYS A 114 -2.06 2.48 4.93
N PHE A 115 -2.71 3.42 4.24
CA PHE A 115 -2.00 4.48 3.51
C PHE A 115 -1.24 5.42 4.44
N ARG A 116 -1.76 5.65 5.65
CA ARG A 116 -1.04 6.41 6.68
C ARG A 116 0.24 5.68 7.08
N ALA A 117 0.16 4.40 7.45
CA ALA A 117 1.33 3.61 7.83
C ALA A 117 2.40 3.58 6.72
N ILE A 118 1.99 3.41 5.46
CA ILE A 118 2.91 3.42 4.30
C ILE A 118 3.58 4.79 4.14
N ARG A 119 2.81 5.87 4.24
CA ARG A 119 3.34 7.23 4.13
C ARG A 119 4.31 7.54 5.27
N ASP A 120 3.99 7.14 6.48
CA ASP A 120 4.81 7.43 7.65
C ASP A 120 6.15 6.65 7.58
N LEU A 121 6.12 5.39 7.13
CA LEU A 121 7.34 4.62 6.82
C LEU A 121 8.20 5.31 5.75
N ARG A 122 7.57 5.78 4.66
CA ARG A 122 8.27 6.49 3.59
C ARG A 122 8.89 7.81 4.06
N GLY A 123 8.16 8.59 4.84
CA GLY A 123 8.66 9.85 5.40
C GLY A 123 9.86 9.62 6.31
N ARG A 124 9.85 8.55 7.12
CA ARG A 124 11.02 8.14 7.90
C ARG A 124 12.23 7.86 7.00
N LEU A 125 12.06 7.04 5.96
CA LEU A 125 13.15 6.71 5.03
C LEU A 125 13.68 7.95 4.32
N GLU A 126 12.80 8.81 3.80
CA GLU A 126 13.18 10.08 3.16
C GLU A 126 14.04 10.95 4.11
N SER A 127 13.68 11.03 5.40
CA SER A 127 14.47 11.77 6.39
C SER A 127 15.83 11.11 6.72
N GLU A 128 15.87 9.79 6.84
CA GLU A 128 17.10 9.07 7.14
C GLU A 128 18.11 9.18 5.99
N PHE A 129 17.67 8.91 4.76
CA PHE A 129 18.56 8.96 3.59
C PHE A 129 18.93 10.38 3.16
N ALA A 130 18.08 11.38 3.40
CA ALA A 130 18.44 12.77 3.16
C ALA A 130 19.57 13.28 4.08
N THR A 131 19.83 12.58 5.20
CA THR A 131 20.91 12.94 6.15
C THR A 131 22.21 12.18 5.85
N GLU A 132 22.16 11.13 5.02
CA GLU A 132 23.31 10.28 4.67
C GLU A 132 24.08 10.79 3.42
N PHE A 133 23.61 11.85 2.76
CA PHE A 133 24.23 12.51 1.59
C PHE A 133 24.36 14.02 1.80
#